data_AF-F8PJ16-F1
#
_entry.id   AF-F8PJ16-F1
#
_cell.length_a   1.000
_cell.length_b   1.000
_cell.length_c   1.000
_cell.angle_alpha   90.00
_cell.angle_beta   90.00
_cell.angle_gamma   90.00
#
_symmetry.space_group_name_H-M   'P 1'
#
loop_
_entity.id
_entity.type
_entity.pdbx_description
1 polymer ?
#
loop_
_entity_poly.entity_id
_entity_poly.type
_entity_poly.pdbx_seq_one_letter_code
_entity_poly.pdbx_strand_id
1 'polypeptide(L)'
;MREDPCRRFAYGITIENTNLRLWLSNRAFLAVTEPINFLSDFDNVISLFYLFGSITDVGLGWDPTIERISIQDETHYRFSLHHKDRLMTFTTIRPIATYGADSMVGRGTRVYEARDDDTGKTVAL
;
A
#
# COMPACT_ATOMS: atom_id res chain seq x y z
N MET A 1 5.33 1.56 -1.80
CA MET A 1 4.23 2.44 -2.27
C MET A 1 4.48 2.99 -3.68
N ARG A 2 5.71 3.38 -4.06
CA ARG A 2 6.02 3.89 -5.41
C ARG A 2 5.56 2.97 -6.54
N GLU A 3 5.83 1.67 -6.42
CA GLU A 3 5.50 0.69 -7.47
C GLU A 3 4.14 0.02 -7.23
N ASP A 4 3.92 -0.48 -6.02
CA ASP A 4 2.72 -1.24 -5.69
C ASP A 4 1.48 -0.34 -5.47
N PRO A 5 0.41 -0.44 -6.28
CA PRO A 5 -0.83 0.30 -6.09
C PRO A 5 -1.66 -0.20 -4.89
N CYS A 6 -1.42 -1.42 -4.38
CA CYS A 6 -2.16 -1.99 -3.25
C CYS A 6 -1.78 -1.36 -1.90
N ARG A 7 -0.81 -0.45 -1.85
CA ARG A 7 -0.35 0.20 -0.61
C ARG A 7 -0.89 1.62 -0.47
N ARG A 8 -1.64 1.87 0.60
CA ARG A 8 -2.11 3.20 1.04
C ARG A 8 -1.05 3.94 1.87
N PHE A 9 -0.32 3.18 2.68
CA PHE A 9 0.81 3.64 3.47
C PHE A 9 1.77 2.47 3.73
N ALA A 10 2.95 2.76 4.25
CA ALA A 10 3.94 1.76 4.63
C ALA A 10 4.66 2.19 5.90
N TYR A 11 5.02 1.20 6.72
CA TYR A 11 5.93 1.39 7.84
C TYR A 11 7.36 1.03 7.43
N GLY A 12 8.33 1.68 8.07
CA GLY A 12 9.74 1.32 7.98
C GLY A 12 10.38 1.40 9.36
N ILE A 13 11.39 0.60 9.62
CA ILE A 13 12.17 0.67 10.85
C ILE A 13 13.62 0.88 10.46
N THR A 14 14.27 1.85 11.08
CA THR A 14 15.72 2.06 10.98
C THR A 14 16.34 1.86 12.34
N ILE A 15 17.46 1.13 12.39
CA ILE A 15 18.24 0.91 13.61
C ILE A 15 19.65 1.40 13.34
N GLU A 16 20.08 2.39 14.13
CA GLU A 16 21.43 2.95 14.07
C GLU A 16 22.03 2.89 15.47
N ASN A 17 23.09 2.09 15.62
CA ASN A 17 23.64 1.74 16.94
C ASN A 17 22.55 1.18 17.87
N THR A 18 22.20 1.89 18.95
CA THR A 18 21.15 1.50 19.91
C THR A 18 19.82 2.19 19.65
N ASN A 19 19.74 3.05 18.63
CA ASN A 19 18.58 3.88 18.36
C ASN A 19 17.71 3.28 17.27
N LEU A 20 16.48 2.94 17.63
CA LEU A 20 15.43 2.55 16.71
C LEU A 20 14.56 3.77 16.38
N ARG A 21 14.19 3.92 15.10
CA ARG A 21 13.13 4.86 14.68
C ARG A 21 12.10 4.12 13.86
N LEU A 22 10.82 4.39 14.14
CA LEU A 22 9.71 3.94 13.33
C LEU A 22 9.29 5.04 12.35
N TRP A 23 9.16 4.68 11.09
CA TRP A 23 8.73 5.52 10.00
C TRP A 23 7.33 5.12 9.56
N LEU A 24 6.48 6.11 9.27
CA LEU A 24 5.20 5.94 8.60
C LEU A 24 5.18 6.85 7.37
N SER A 25 5.06 6.26 6.19
CA SER A 25 4.99 6.96 4.90
C SER A 25 3.64 6.72 4.23
N ASN A 26 3.02 7.78 3.74
CA ASN A 26 1.88 7.70 2.83
C ASN A 26 2.05 8.72 1.67
N ARG A 27 1.01 8.86 0.82
CA ARG A 27 1.10 9.71 -0.38
C ARG A 27 1.16 11.21 -0.07
N ALA A 28 0.79 11.61 1.14
CA ALA A 28 0.67 13.00 1.57
C ALA A 28 1.76 13.42 2.56
N PHE A 29 2.29 12.51 3.39
CA PHE A 29 3.30 12.84 4.39
C PHE A 29 4.21 11.66 4.76
N LEU A 30 5.29 12.01 5.46
CA LEU A 30 6.22 11.10 6.11
C LEU A 30 6.33 11.52 7.58
N ALA A 31 6.13 10.59 8.49
CA ALA A 31 6.31 10.78 9.93
C ALA A 31 7.38 9.81 10.43
N VAL A 32 8.17 10.26 11.41
CA VAL A 32 9.20 9.47 12.06
C VAL A 32 9.15 9.71 13.56
N THR A 33 9.38 8.67 14.35
CA THR A 33 9.49 8.81 15.81
C THR A 33 10.80 9.50 16.20
N GLU A 34 10.82 10.05 17.41
CA GLU A 34 12.09 10.27 18.10
C GLU A 34 12.85 8.94 18.27
N PRO A 35 14.19 8.97 18.40
CA PRO A 35 14.98 7.79 18.68
C PRO A 35 14.51 7.06 19.94
N ILE A 36 14.26 5.76 19.81
CA ILE A 36 13.98 4.85 20.92
C ILE A 36 15.25 4.05 21.17
N ASN A 37 15.82 4.14 22.37
CA ASN A 37 16.94 3.28 22.73
C ASN A 37 16.40 1.87 23.05
N PHE A 38 16.60 0.92 22.14
CA PHE A 38 16.00 -0.42 22.26
C PHE A 38 16.66 -1.29 23.33
N LEU A 39 17.85 -0.93 23.83
CA LEU A 39 18.47 -1.64 24.95
C LEU A 39 17.82 -1.26 26.28
N SER A 40 17.43 0.00 26.44
CA SER A 40 16.75 0.48 27.65
C SER A 40 15.24 0.28 27.59
N ASP A 41 14.64 0.25 26.40
CA ASP A 41 13.19 0.16 26.21
C ASP A 41 12.78 -1.12 25.46
N PHE A 42 13.36 -2.23 25.90
CA PHE A 42 13.24 -3.53 25.23
C PHE A 42 11.78 -4.03 25.17
N ASP A 43 10.99 -3.83 26.22
CA ASP A 43 9.60 -4.30 26.32
C ASP A 43 8.69 -3.59 25.31
N ASN A 44 8.84 -2.27 25.13
CA ASN A 44 8.07 -1.54 24.12
C ASN A 44 8.49 -1.93 22.70
N VAL A 45 9.79 -2.18 22.48
CA VAL A 45 10.29 -2.62 21.17
C VAL A 45 9.76 -4.02 20.83
N ILE A 46 9.78 -4.96 21.78
CA ILE A 46 9.15 -6.27 21.59
C ILE A 46 7.66 -6.12 21.29
N SER A 47 6.96 -5.29 22.07
CA SER A 47 5.53 -5.04 21.87
C SER A 47 5.25 -4.47 20.48
N LEU A 48 6.11 -3.57 19.98
CA LEU A 48 6.01 -3.04 18.62
C LEU A 48 6.09 -4.16 17.56
N PHE A 49 7.04 -5.08 17.68
CA PHE A 49 7.15 -6.20 16.75
C PHE A 49 5.98 -7.17 16.85
N TYR A 50 5.47 -7.44 18.05
CA TYR A 50 4.24 -8.22 18.23
C TYR A 50 3.04 -7.54 17.56
N LEU A 51 2.90 -6.21 17.68
CA LEU A 51 1.86 -5.46 17.00
C LEU A 51 1.97 -5.61 15.48
N PHE A 52 3.17 -5.51 14.91
CA PHE A 52 3.37 -5.74 13.48
C PHE A 52 3.02 -7.16 13.02
N GLY A 53 3.32 -8.17 13.84
CA GLY A 53 2.94 -9.55 13.56
C GLY A 53 1.45 -9.85 13.73
N SER A 54 0.70 -8.99 14.44
CA SER A 54 -0.71 -9.25 14.79
C SER A 54 -1.70 -8.32 14.09
N ILE A 55 -1.23 -7.22 13.49
CA ILE A 55 -2.08 -6.22 12.86
C ILE A 55 -2.63 -6.71 11.51
N THR A 56 -3.85 -6.30 11.20
CA THR A 56 -4.52 -6.65 9.94
C THR A 56 -3.81 -6.06 8.73
N ASP A 57 -4.05 -6.63 7.55
CA ASP A 57 -3.53 -6.09 6.29
C ASP A 57 -3.88 -4.62 6.09
N VAL A 58 -5.11 -4.24 6.44
CA VAL A 58 -5.57 -2.85 6.44
C VAL A 58 -4.72 -1.98 7.36
N GLY A 59 -4.43 -2.45 8.57
CA GLY A 59 -3.57 -1.74 9.52
C GLY A 59 -2.10 -1.69 9.11
N LEU A 60 -1.62 -2.65 8.32
CA LEU A 60 -0.32 -2.63 7.64
C LEU A 60 -0.29 -1.71 6.41
N GLY A 61 -1.42 -1.10 6.06
CA GLY A 61 -1.52 -0.15 4.96
C GLY A 61 -1.85 -0.76 3.61
N TRP A 62 -2.30 -2.02 3.56
CA TRP A 62 -2.89 -2.58 2.35
C TRP A 62 -4.27 -1.99 2.08
N ASP A 63 -4.59 -1.78 0.82
CA ASP A 63 -5.89 -1.32 0.36
C ASP A 63 -6.85 -2.52 0.24
N PRO A 64 -7.93 -2.60 1.02
CA PRO A 64 -8.88 -3.71 0.93
C PRO A 64 -9.70 -3.69 -0.36
N THR A 65 -9.63 -2.61 -1.14
CA THR A 65 -10.36 -2.44 -2.40
C THR A 65 -9.53 -2.77 -3.63
N ILE A 66 -8.23 -3.09 -3.46
CA ILE A 66 -7.32 -3.40 -4.56
C ILE A 66 -6.64 -4.74 -4.28
N GLU A 67 -7.00 -5.76 -5.05
CA GLU A 67 -6.41 -7.09 -4.98
C GLU A 67 -5.36 -7.26 -6.08
N ARG A 68 -4.18 -7.77 -5.73
CA ARG A 68 -3.18 -8.20 -6.72
C ARG A 68 -3.49 -9.63 -7.14
N ILE A 69 -3.67 -9.86 -8.44
CA ILE A 69 -3.98 -11.17 -9.01
C ILE A 69 -2.92 -11.56 -10.06
N SER A 70 -2.77 -12.86 -10.31
CA SER A 70 -1.90 -13.41 -11.36
C SER A 70 -2.76 -14.00 -12.47
N ILE A 71 -2.56 -13.55 -13.71
CA ILE A 71 -3.22 -14.10 -14.90
C ILE A 71 -2.10 -14.40 -15.90
N GLN A 72 -1.96 -15.67 -16.30
CA GLN A 72 -0.91 -16.10 -17.24
C GLN A 72 0.50 -15.65 -16.81
N ASP A 73 0.80 -15.75 -15.51
CA ASP A 73 2.07 -15.33 -14.88
C ASP A 73 2.35 -13.81 -14.92
N GLU A 74 1.42 -13.01 -15.42
CA GLU A 74 1.48 -11.55 -15.35
C GLU A 74 0.72 -11.01 -14.14
N THR A 75 1.23 -9.93 -13.55
CA THR A 75 0.57 -9.26 -12.41
C THR A 75 -0.50 -8.31 -12.92
N HIS A 76 -1.73 -8.55 -12.49
CA HIS A 76 -2.87 -7.67 -12.69
C HIS A 76 -3.43 -7.21 -11.34
N TYR A 77 -4.31 -6.23 -11.38
CA TYR A 77 -4.99 -5.70 -10.21
C TYR A 77 -6.50 -5.76 -10.44
N ARG A 78 -7.22 -6.14 -9.39
CA ARG A 78 -8.67 -6.09 -9.34
C ARG A 78 -9.09 -4.98 -8.39
N PHE A 79 -9.85 -4.03 -8.90
CA PHE A 79 -10.37 -2.89 -8.17
C PHE A 79 -11.83 -3.08 -7.84
N SER A 80 -12.18 -2.89 -6.57
CA SER A 80 -13.53 -2.97 -6.04
C SER A 80 -14.02 -1.56 -5.72
N LEU A 81 -14.91 -1.01 -6.54
CA LEU A 81 -15.39 0.36 -6.44
C LEU A 81 -16.88 0.39 -6.10
N HIS A 82 -17.23 1.18 -5.08
CA HIS A 82 -18.62 1.46 -4.78
C HIS A 82 -19.12 2.63 -5.65
N HIS A 83 -20.13 2.37 -6.47
CA HIS A 83 -20.86 3.40 -7.19
C HIS A 83 -22.35 3.31 -6.83
N LYS A 84 -22.84 4.31 -6.10
CA LYS A 84 -24.17 4.26 -5.44
C LYS A 84 -24.22 3.02 -4.52
N ASP A 85 -25.27 2.22 -4.61
CA ASP A 85 -25.47 1.01 -3.81
C ASP A 85 -24.94 -0.27 -4.49
N ARG A 86 -24.09 -0.13 -5.52
CA ARG A 86 -23.52 -1.27 -6.24
C ARG A 86 -22.01 -1.33 -6.05
N LEU A 87 -21.52 -2.50 -5.67
CA LEU A 87 -20.11 -2.85 -5.77
C LEU A 87 -19.81 -3.25 -7.22
N MET A 88 -18.87 -2.56 -7.85
CA MET A 88 -18.39 -2.84 -9.20
C MET A 88 -16.95 -3.32 -9.11
N THR A 89 -16.61 -4.30 -9.95
CA THR A 89 -15.27 -4.89 -9.96
C THR A 89 -14.63 -4.69 -11.33
N PHE A 90 -13.37 -4.27 -11.34
CA PHE A 90 -12.62 -4.03 -12.57
C PHE A 90 -11.26 -4.74 -12.52
N THR A 91 -10.96 -5.55 -13.54
CA THR A 91 -9.67 -6.22 -13.69
C THR A 91 -8.80 -5.47 -14.68
N THR A 92 -7.59 -5.05 -14.29
CA THR A 92 -6.65 -4.37 -15.19
C THR A 92 -6.19 -5.29 -16.32
N ILE A 93 -6.13 -4.76 -17.54
CA ILE A 93 -5.57 -5.41 -18.71
C ILE A 93 -4.09 -5.00 -18.87
N ARG A 94 -3.82 -3.69 -18.88
CA ARG A 94 -2.47 -3.13 -19.03
C ARG A 94 -2.37 -1.70 -18.48
N PRO A 95 -1.18 -1.23 -18.09
CA PRO A 95 -0.98 0.19 -17.76
C PRO A 95 -1.14 1.07 -19.02
N ILE A 96 -1.84 2.20 -18.88
CA ILE A 96 -1.89 3.29 -19.87
C ILE A 96 -0.83 4.34 -19.51
N ALA A 97 -0.78 4.73 -18.24
CA ALA A 97 0.19 5.70 -17.74
C ALA A 97 0.51 5.42 -16.27
N THR A 98 1.79 5.28 -15.93
CA THR A 98 2.25 5.02 -14.55
C THR A 98 3.30 6.04 -14.16
N TYR A 99 2.92 6.97 -13.31
CA TYR A 99 3.82 7.97 -12.74
C TYR A 99 4.08 7.62 -11.29
N GLY A 100 5.31 7.21 -10.98
CA GLY A 100 5.77 7.03 -9.60
C GLY A 100 5.99 8.39 -8.92
N ALA A 101 5.98 8.40 -7.59
CA ALA A 101 6.49 9.54 -6.84
C ALA A 101 8.03 9.56 -6.95
N ASP A 102 8.60 10.68 -7.37
CA ASP A 102 10.07 10.86 -7.48
C ASP A 102 10.75 11.17 -6.13
N SER A 103 9.95 11.39 -5.09
CA SER A 103 10.43 11.59 -3.72
C SER A 103 9.63 10.74 -2.73
N MET A 104 10.04 10.72 -1.46
CA MET A 104 9.41 9.92 -0.41
C MET A 104 7.92 10.27 -0.20
N VAL A 105 7.50 11.48 -0.60
CA VAL A 105 6.12 11.94 -0.58
C VAL A 105 5.78 12.53 -1.93
N GLY A 106 4.74 12.04 -2.58
CA GLY A 106 4.37 12.58 -3.88
C GLY A 106 3.19 11.88 -4.52
N ARG A 107 2.68 12.53 -5.57
CA ARG A 107 1.62 11.97 -6.40
C ARG A 107 2.15 10.74 -7.13
N GLY A 108 1.43 9.64 -7.01
CA GLY A 108 1.71 8.38 -7.70
C GLY A 108 0.53 8.00 -8.58
N THR A 109 0.25 8.80 -9.61
CA THR A 109 -0.91 8.60 -10.48
C THR A 109 -0.67 7.42 -11.39
N ARG A 110 -1.62 6.49 -11.43
CA ARG A 110 -1.62 5.36 -12.34
C ARG A 110 -2.95 5.29 -13.05
N VAL A 111 -2.90 5.05 -14.34
CA VAL A 111 -4.06 4.87 -15.21
C VAL A 111 -3.93 3.52 -15.87
N TYR A 112 -4.97 2.71 -15.78
CA TYR A 112 -5.02 1.36 -16.35
C TYR A 112 -6.11 1.28 -17.41
N GLU A 113 -5.85 0.51 -18.46
CA GLU A 113 -6.92 -0.08 -19.23
C GLU A 113 -7.46 -1.25 -18.43
N ALA A 114 -8.76 -1.26 -18.13
CA ALA A 114 -9.38 -2.27 -17.28
C ALA A 114 -10.67 -2.80 -17.91
N ARG A 115 -11.03 -4.03 -17.56
CA ARG A 115 -12.29 -4.67 -17.93
C ARG A 115 -13.23 -4.59 -16.75
N ASP A 116 -14.46 -4.14 -16.98
CA ASP A 116 -15.58 -4.31 -16.06
C ASP A 116 -15.94 -5.81 -16.00
N ASP A 117 -15.84 -6.41 -14.81
CA ASP A 117 -16.04 -7.84 -14.62
C ASP A 117 -17.51 -8.25 -14.83
N ASP A 118 -18.47 -7.34 -14.65
CA ASP A 118 -19.90 -7.59 -14.83
C ASP A 118 -20.35 -7.39 -16.28
N THR A 119 -19.92 -6.29 -16.91
CA THR A 119 -20.40 -5.92 -18.27
C THR A 119 -19.46 -6.38 -19.38
N GLY A 120 -18.23 -6.75 -19.05
CA GLY A 120 -17.18 -7.08 -20.00
C GLY A 120 -16.64 -5.90 -20.80
N LYS A 121 -17.12 -4.67 -20.53
CA LYS A 121 -16.68 -3.47 -21.24
C LYS A 121 -15.28 -3.05 -20.79
N THR A 122 -14.52 -2.50 -21.71
CA THR A 122 -13.20 -1.92 -21.43
C THR A 122 -13.36 -0.45 -21.05
N VAL A 123 -12.69 -0.04 -19.98
CA VAL A 123 -12.71 1.31 -19.41
C VAL A 123 -11.29 1.76 -19.05
N ALA A 124 -11.10 3.07 -18.88
CA ALA A 124 -9.90 3.62 -18.24
C ALA A 124 -10.17 3.80 -16.75
N LEU A 125 -9.29 3.24 -15.92
CA LEU A 125 -9.32 3.34 -14.47
C LEU A 125 -8.18 4.22 -13.96
#